data_AF-A0A6J4QW31-F1
#
_entry.id   AF-A0A6J4QW31-F1
#
_cell.length_a   1.000
_cell.length_b   1.000
_cell.length_c   1.000
_cell.angle_alpha   90.00
_cell.angle_beta   90.00
_cell.angle_gamma   90.00
#
_symmetry.space_group_name_H-M   'P 1'
#
loop_
_entity.id
_entity.type
_entity.pdbx_description
1 polymer ?
#
loop_
_entity_poly.entity_id
_entity_poly.type
_entity_poly.pdbx_seq_one_letter_code
_entity_poly.pdbx_strand_id
1 'polypeptide(L)'
;MLETAGGHGVVLLDSLTLWVSARMLGGAEDGTLEEFGRFVRGASGLSEPVILVSDEVGLGVVPESAEGRRFRDLLGLVNQRAAVAAEEVHLCVAGIASRIK
;
A
#
# COMPACT_ATOMS: atom_id res chain seq x y z
N MET A 1 0.90 8.90 11.77
CA MET A 1 1.86 8.53 10.70
C MET A 1 2.26 9.73 9.86
N LEU A 2 1.33 10.60 9.44
CA LEU A 2 1.66 11.79 8.62
C LEU A 2 2.00 13.05 9.44
N GLU A 3 1.82 13.03 10.75
CA GLU A 3 2.05 14.19 11.63
C GLU A 3 3.52 14.65 11.68
N THR A 4 4.45 13.76 11.34
CA THR A 4 5.89 14.07 11.25
C THR A 4 6.34 14.46 9.84
N ALA A 5 5.43 14.51 8.85
CA ALA A 5 5.78 14.84 7.47
C ALA A 5 6.21 16.29 7.31
N GLY A 6 5.61 17.22 8.08
CA GLY A 6 5.82 18.65 7.93
C GLY A 6 7.31 19.04 7.98
N GLY A 7 7.77 19.69 6.92
CA GLY A 7 9.15 20.19 6.80
C GLY A 7 10.13 19.20 6.15
N HIS A 8 9.68 18.03 5.71
CA HIS A 8 10.48 17.08 4.94
C HIS A 8 10.08 17.13 3.47
N GLY A 9 11.05 17.25 2.54
CA GLY A 9 10.74 17.43 1.12
C GLY A 9 10.03 16.25 0.41
N VAL A 10 9.94 15.07 1.04
CA VAL A 10 9.25 13.89 0.52
C VAL A 10 8.90 12.93 1.67
N VAL A 11 7.79 12.21 1.55
CA VAL A 11 7.39 11.12 2.44
C VAL A 11 7.45 9.80 1.69
N LEU A 12 8.16 8.82 2.22
CA LEU A 12 8.23 7.46 1.68
C LEU A 12 7.59 6.48 2.68
N LEU A 13 6.59 5.73 2.24
CA LEU A 13 6.02 4.60 2.98
C LEU A 13 6.46 3.31 2.31
N ASP A 14 7.40 2.60 2.95
CA ASP A 14 7.92 1.32 2.51
C ASP A 14 7.82 0.29 3.66
N SER A 15 6.89 -0.69 3.63
CA SER A 15 5.93 -1.01 2.56
C SER A 15 4.48 -1.17 3.05
N LEU A 16 3.54 -0.98 2.12
CA LEU A 16 2.14 -1.35 2.31
C LEU A 16 1.98 -2.85 2.59
N THR A 17 2.83 -3.70 2.01
CA THR A 17 2.88 -5.15 2.27
C THR A 17 3.06 -5.44 3.75
N LEU A 18 4.07 -4.84 4.39
CA LEU A 18 4.35 -5.02 5.82
C LEU A 18 3.26 -4.42 6.68
N TRP A 19 2.73 -3.26 6.30
CA TRP A 19 1.64 -2.62 7.01
C TRP A 19 0.36 -3.49 7.03
N VAL A 20 -0.03 -4.05 5.88
CA VAL A 20 -1.18 -4.99 5.80
C VAL A 20 -0.90 -6.25 6.63
N SER A 21 0.29 -6.83 6.54
CA SER A 21 0.68 -8.01 7.31
C SER A 21 0.57 -7.76 8.83
N ALA A 22 1.10 -6.63 9.31
CA ALA A 22 1.02 -6.25 10.72
C ALA A 22 -0.43 -6.09 11.20
N ARG A 23 -1.30 -5.52 10.37
CA ARG A 23 -2.73 -5.39 10.69
C ARG A 23 -3.44 -6.72 10.78
N MET A 24 -3.15 -7.65 9.87
CA MET A 24 -3.72 -9.00 9.93
C MET A 24 -3.25 -9.76 11.18
N LEU A 25 -1.95 -9.71 11.50
CA LEU A 25 -1.41 -10.31 12.73
C LEU A 25 -2.02 -9.69 14.00
N GLY A 26 -2.37 -8.40 13.96
CA GLY A 26 -3.07 -7.71 15.03
C GLY A 26 -4.59 -7.92 15.06
N GLY A 27 -5.15 -8.77 14.18
CA GLY A 27 -6.59 -9.04 14.13
C GLY A 27 -7.44 -7.87 13.60
N ALA A 28 -6.84 -6.94 12.88
CA ALA A 28 -7.48 -5.70 12.42
C ALA A 28 -7.79 -5.70 10.91
N GLU A 29 -8.02 -6.88 10.32
CA GLU A 29 -8.23 -7.09 8.89
C GLU A 29 -9.43 -6.33 8.33
N ASP A 30 -10.61 -6.44 8.96
CA ASP A 30 -11.87 -5.84 8.50
C ASP A 30 -11.81 -4.30 8.37
N GLY A 31 -11.03 -3.64 9.23
CA GLY A 31 -10.87 -2.18 9.23
C GLY A 31 -9.72 -1.66 8.35
N THR A 32 -8.94 -2.55 7.73
CA THR A 32 -7.71 -2.17 7.02
C THR A 32 -7.97 -1.24 5.85
N LEU A 33 -8.99 -1.53 5.07
CA LEU A 33 -9.34 -0.72 3.91
C LEU A 33 -9.83 0.68 4.32
N GLU A 34 -10.62 0.78 5.38
CA GLU A 34 -11.10 2.05 5.91
C GLU A 34 -9.95 2.91 6.46
N GLU A 35 -9.05 2.30 7.23
CA GLU A 35 -7.84 2.94 7.74
C GLU A 35 -6.95 3.43 6.61
N PHE A 36 -6.73 2.61 5.58
CA PHE A 36 -5.96 3.04 4.41
C PHE A 36 -6.63 4.21 3.70
N GLY A 37 -7.96 4.21 3.60
CA GLY A 37 -8.71 5.35 3.06
C GLY A 37 -8.54 6.63 3.89
N ARG A 38 -8.45 6.54 5.23
CA ARG A 38 -8.09 7.68 6.09
C ARG A 38 -6.68 8.17 5.81
N PHE A 39 -5.72 7.25 5.71
CA PHE A 39 -4.34 7.58 5.37
C PHE A 39 -4.24 8.32 4.04
N VAL A 40 -4.87 7.80 2.99
CA VAL A 40 -4.89 8.44 1.65
C VAL A 40 -5.45 9.85 1.73
N ARG A 41 -6.59 10.06 2.41
CA ARG A 41 -7.18 11.40 2.58
C ARG A 41 -6.24 12.36 3.30
N GLY A 42 -5.53 11.89 4.32
CA GLY A 42 -4.52 12.69 5.01
C GLY A 42 -3.32 13.02 4.11
N ALA A 43 -2.85 12.04 3.34
CA ALA A 43 -1.72 12.18 2.43
C ALA A 43 -2.02 13.19 1.31
N SER A 44 -3.25 13.20 0.77
CA SER A 44 -3.68 14.19 -0.23
C SER A 44 -3.72 15.62 0.30
N GLY A 45 -3.67 15.83 1.62
CA GLY A 45 -3.61 17.16 2.23
C GLY A 45 -2.19 17.68 2.45
N LEU A 46 -1.17 16.87 2.20
CA LEU A 46 0.23 17.28 2.34
C LEU A 46 0.69 18.07 1.12
N SER A 47 1.58 19.02 1.36
CA SER A 47 2.27 19.74 0.27
C SER A 47 3.41 18.93 -0.33
N GLU A 48 3.91 17.95 0.43
CA GLU A 48 5.09 17.17 0.09
C GLU A 48 4.69 15.86 -0.63
N PRO A 49 5.44 15.43 -1.65
CA PRO A 49 5.13 14.20 -2.37
C PRO A 49 5.12 12.99 -1.45
N VAL A 50 4.14 12.10 -1.64
CA VAL A 50 4.02 10.84 -0.91
C VAL A 50 4.24 9.67 -1.86
N ILE A 51 5.29 8.89 -1.60
CA ILE A 51 5.63 7.68 -2.35
C ILE A 51 5.22 6.46 -1.52
N LEU A 52 4.42 5.59 -2.12
CA LEU A 52 3.98 4.33 -1.50
C LEU A 52 4.65 3.16 -2.22
N VAL A 53 5.31 2.29 -1.46
CA VAL A 53 5.92 1.06 -1.96
C VAL A 53 5.10 -0.13 -1.50
N SER A 54 4.84 -1.06 -2.42
CA SER A 54 4.10 -2.30 -2.14
C SER A 54 4.60 -3.41 -3.06
N ASP A 55 4.36 -4.65 -2.65
CA ASP A 55 4.62 -5.85 -3.45
C ASP A 55 3.38 -6.25 -4.25
N GLU A 56 3.62 -6.82 -5.44
CA GLU A 56 2.59 -7.48 -6.24
C GLU A 56 2.64 -8.99 -5.98
N VAL A 57 1.64 -9.51 -5.26
CA VAL A 57 1.57 -10.93 -4.84
C VAL A 57 0.50 -11.73 -5.59
N GLY A 58 -0.29 -11.07 -6.45
CA GLY A 58 -1.40 -11.67 -7.20
C GLY A 58 -0.98 -12.42 -8.46
N LEU A 59 0.27 -12.26 -8.91
CA LEU A 59 0.81 -12.90 -10.12
C LEU A 59 1.34 -14.34 -9.88
N GLY A 60 1.25 -14.83 -8.65
CA GLY A 60 1.67 -16.18 -8.25
C GLY A 60 0.52 -17.18 -8.10
N VAL A 61 0.88 -18.39 -7.64
CA VAL A 61 -0.07 -19.47 -7.32
C VAL A 61 -0.96 -19.04 -6.14
N VAL A 62 -2.16 -19.61 -6.06
CA VAL A 62 -3.05 -19.41 -4.90
C VAL A 62 -2.40 -20.04 -3.66
N PRO A 63 -2.26 -19.31 -2.53
CA PRO A 63 -1.73 -19.88 -1.30
C PRO A 63 -2.60 -21.03 -0.77
N GLU A 64 -1.95 -22.06 -0.22
CA GLU A 64 -2.63 -23.21 0.40
C GLU A 64 -3.35 -22.82 1.70
N SER A 65 -2.77 -21.91 2.48
CA SER A 65 -3.35 -21.43 3.73
C SER A 65 -4.49 -20.43 3.50
N ALA A 66 -5.48 -20.45 4.39
CA ALA A 66 -6.59 -19.49 4.34
C ALA A 66 -6.09 -18.06 4.60
N GLU A 67 -5.16 -17.92 5.53
CA GLU A 67 -4.50 -16.68 5.91
C GLU A 67 -3.71 -16.10 4.74
N GLY A 68 -3.00 -16.94 3.99
CA GLY A 68 -2.26 -16.52 2.80
C GLY A 68 -3.18 -16.00 1.70
N ARG A 69 -4.31 -16.67 1.46
CA ARG A 69 -5.33 -16.19 0.51
C ARG A 69 -5.91 -14.84 0.93
N ARG A 70 -6.28 -14.71 2.21
CA ARG A 70 -6.79 -13.44 2.77
C ARG A 70 -5.78 -12.31 2.65
N PHE A 71 -4.51 -12.59 2.94
CA PHE A 71 -3.43 -11.60 2.81
C PHE A 71 -3.26 -11.14 1.37
N ARG A 72 -3.18 -12.09 0.43
CA ARG A 72 -3.11 -11.80 -1.01
C ARG A 72 -4.27 -10.91 -1.45
N ASP A 73 -5.50 -11.26 -1.08
CA ASP A 73 -6.70 -10.53 -1.49
C ASP A 73 -6.74 -9.13 -0.86
N LEU A 74 -6.46 -9.01 0.44
CA LEU A 74 -6.47 -7.74 1.14
C LEU A 74 -5.38 -6.79 0.65
N LEU A 75 -4.15 -7.29 0.44
CA LEU A 75 -3.06 -6.49 -0.14
C LEU A 75 -3.42 -6.00 -1.54
N GLY A 76 -4.01 -6.88 -2.37
CA GLY A 76 -4.48 -6.51 -3.70
C GLY A 76 -5.53 -5.38 -3.67
N LEU A 77 -6.46 -5.41 -2.71
CA LEU A 77 -7.45 -4.33 -2.53
C LEU A 77 -6.81 -3.02 -2.04
N VAL A 78 -5.80 -3.10 -1.17
CA VAL A 78 -5.02 -1.92 -0.74
C VAL A 78 -4.23 -1.32 -1.90
N ASN A 79 -3.54 -2.16 -2.70
CA ASN A 79 -2.80 -1.74 -3.89
C ASN A 79 -3.71 -1.05 -4.91
N GLN A 80 -4.93 -1.58 -5.14
CA GLN A 80 -5.92 -0.95 -6.01
C GLN A 80 -6.33 0.44 -5.49
N ARG A 81 -6.58 0.59 -4.18
CA ARG A 81 -6.92 1.91 -3.59
C ARG A 81 -5.76 2.89 -3.71
N ALA A 82 -4.53 2.41 -3.53
CA ALA A 82 -3.32 3.22 -3.69
C ALA A 82 -3.20 3.70 -5.13
N ALA A 83 -3.32 2.79 -6.11
CA ALA A 83 -3.24 3.11 -7.53
C ALA A 83 -4.35 4.07 -8.01
N VAL A 84 -5.56 3.97 -7.45
CA VAL A 84 -6.64 4.93 -7.74
C VAL A 84 -6.26 6.33 -7.27
N ALA A 85 -5.72 6.45 -6.05
CA ALA A 85 -5.36 7.74 -5.46
C ALA A 85 -4.05 8.34 -5.96
N ALA A 86 -3.10 7.51 -6.42
CA ALA A 86 -1.79 7.94 -6.87
C ALA A 86 -1.87 8.70 -8.20
N GLU A 87 -1.00 9.69 -8.41
CA GLU A 87 -0.86 10.37 -9.70
C GLU A 87 -0.11 9.50 -10.71
N GLU A 88 0.92 8.77 -10.25
CA GLU A 88 1.70 7.83 -11.04
C GLU A 88 1.75 6.46 -10.37
N VAL A 89 1.81 5.40 -11.19
CA VAL A 89 2.01 4.03 -10.69
C VAL A 89 3.08 3.36 -11.53
N HIS A 90 4.07 2.80 -10.85
CA HIS A 90 5.22 2.13 -11.47
C HIS A 90 5.26 0.67 -11.04
N LEU A 91 5.34 -0.23 -12.00
CA LEU A 91 5.67 -1.65 -11.77
C LEU A 91 7.18 -1.82 -11.95
N CYS A 92 7.88 -2.22 -10.89
CA CYS A 92 9.32 -2.44 -10.91
C CYS A 92 9.65 -3.93 -11.04
N VAL A 93 10.34 -4.31 -12.12
CA VAL A 93 10.77 -5.70 -12.37
C VAL A 93 12.26 -5.72 -12.67
N ALA A 94 13.03 -6.52 -11.92
CA ALA A 94 14.49 -6.58 -12.04
C ALA A 94 15.19 -5.20 -11.96
N GLY A 95 14.67 -4.28 -11.14
CA GLY A 95 15.18 -2.92 -10.99
C GLY A 95 14.75 -1.94 -12.10
N ILE A 96 13.92 -2.40 -13.06
CA ILE A 96 13.44 -1.58 -14.17
C ILE A 96 12.00 -1.15 -13.88
N ALA A 97 11.76 0.15 -13.81
CA ALA A 97 10.43 0.72 -13.60
C ALA A 97 9.67 0.85 -14.94
N SER A 98 8.45 0.34 -14.97
CA SER A 98 7.48 0.54 -16.05
C SER A 98 6.29 1.33 -15.52
N ARG A 99 6.05 2.52 -16.08
CA ARG A 99 4.91 3.36 -15.71
C ARG A 99 3.62 2.77 -16.29
N ILE A 100 2.67 2.45 -15.42
CA ILE A 100 1.37 1.86 -15.76
C ILE A 100 0.18 2.83 -15.48
N LYS A 101 0.46 3.99 -14.88
CA LYS A 101 -0.41 5.18 -14.76
C LYS A 101 0.46 6.42 -14.69
#